data_AF-A0A132NED4-F1
#
_entry.id   AF-A0A132NED4-F1
#
_cell.length_a   1.000
_cell.length_b   1.000
_cell.length_c   1.000
_cell.angle_alpha   90.00
_cell.angle_beta   90.00
_cell.angle_gamma   90.00
#
_symmetry.space_group_name_H-M   'P 1'
#
loop_
_entity.id
_entity.type
_entity.pdbx_description
1 polymer ?
#
loop_
_entity_poly.entity_id
_entity_poly.type
_entity_poly.pdbx_seq_one_letter_code
_entity_poly.pdbx_strand_id
1 'polypeptide(L)'
;GVFVVPAAVATAPLVPHRTEAGEVWAVERVCAAFRPGDVAIVVGQRGWQEWPQVIRGVCGVPAGVVKQNTPSEVRRIAAKARAAGRNPVVVTGNEDPGVLLWVAGTARQVVRLETREHTHQLVRRPRSTDRIQVVFWMAPAPR
;
A
#
# COMPACT_ATOMS: atom_id res chain seq x y z
N GLY A 1 -46.51 10.50 1.59
CA GLY A 1 -46.21 9.40 2.52
C GLY A 1 -44.72 9.25 2.66
N VAL A 2 -44.21 9.07 3.88
CA VAL A 2 -42.77 8.85 4.13
C VAL A 2 -42.51 7.36 4.01
N PHE A 3 -41.65 6.95 3.08
CA PHE A 3 -41.17 5.57 2.99
C PHE A 3 -40.06 5.37 4.03
N VAL A 4 -40.41 4.74 5.15
CA VAL A 4 -39.45 4.32 6.18
C VAL A 4 -39.02 2.88 5.85
N VAL A 5 -38.24 2.72 4.79
CA VAL A 5 -37.63 1.42 4.48
C VAL A 5 -36.27 1.37 5.16
N PRO A 6 -35.97 0.35 5.98
CA PRO A 6 -34.65 0.19 6.58
C PRO A 6 -33.57 0.22 5.51
N ALA A 7 -32.47 0.94 5.76
CA ALA A 7 -31.37 1.09 4.80
C ALA A 7 -30.85 -0.26 4.28
N ALA A 8 -30.83 -1.30 5.13
CA ALA A 8 -30.47 -2.66 4.75
C ALA A 8 -31.37 -3.26 3.65
N VAL A 9 -32.69 -3.04 3.71
CA VAL A 9 -33.63 -3.54 2.70
C VAL A 9 -33.48 -2.77 1.40
N ALA A 10 -33.33 -1.44 1.48
CA ALA A 10 -33.12 -0.59 0.32
C ALA A 10 -31.81 -0.90 -0.43
N THR A 11 -30.80 -1.42 0.27
CA THR A 11 -29.46 -1.68 -0.29
C THR A 11 -29.15 -3.15 -0.55
N ALA A 12 -30.04 -4.07 -0.19
CA ALA A 12 -29.84 -5.51 -0.40
C ALA A 12 -29.45 -5.90 -1.85
N PRO A 13 -30.02 -5.28 -2.91
CA PRO A 13 -29.61 -5.58 -4.30
C PRO A 13 -28.18 -5.17 -4.65
N LEU A 14 -27.53 -4.32 -3.84
CA LEU A 14 -26.17 -3.85 -4.06
C LEU A 14 -25.11 -4.73 -3.39
N VAL A 15 -25.51 -5.66 -2.50
CA VAL A 15 -24.60 -6.59 -1.81
C VAL A 15 -23.65 -7.35 -2.77
N PRO A 16 -24.10 -7.91 -3.92
CA PRO A 16 -23.19 -8.59 -4.85
C PRO A 16 -22.27 -7.64 -5.63
N HIS A 17 -22.52 -6.32 -5.58
CA HIS A 17 -21.74 -5.29 -6.28
C HIS A 17 -20.72 -4.60 -5.36
N ARG A 18 -20.32 -5.27 -4.26
CA ARG A 18 -19.36 -4.72 -3.31
C ARG A 18 -18.01 -4.46 -3.97
N THR A 19 -17.51 -3.26 -3.79
CA THR A 19 -16.18 -2.79 -4.23
C THR A 19 -15.34 -2.37 -3.02
N GLU A 20 -14.03 -2.29 -3.18
CA GLU A 20 -13.05 -1.88 -2.15
C GLU A 20 -13.17 -2.63 -0.82
N ALA A 21 -13.57 -3.90 -0.89
CA ALA A 21 -13.72 -4.73 0.30
C ALA A 21 -12.36 -5.16 0.85
N GLY A 22 -12.10 -4.87 2.13
CA GLY A 22 -10.94 -5.36 2.87
C GLY A 22 -9.73 -4.41 2.93
N GLU A 23 -9.79 -3.26 2.28
CA GLU A 23 -8.64 -2.33 2.22
C GLU A 23 -8.30 -1.70 3.57
N VAL A 24 -9.31 -1.43 4.42
CA VAL A 24 -9.08 -0.98 5.80
C VAL A 24 -8.23 -1.99 6.58
N TRP A 25 -8.58 -3.28 6.48
CA TRP A 25 -7.80 -4.35 7.09
C TRP A 25 -6.38 -4.43 6.51
N ALA A 26 -6.22 -4.23 5.19
CA ALA A 26 -4.91 -4.18 4.55
C ALA A 26 -4.04 -3.05 5.12
N VAL A 27 -4.60 -1.84 5.28
CA VAL A 27 -3.90 -0.70 5.88
C VAL A 27 -3.52 -0.97 7.32
N GLU A 28 -4.45 -1.49 8.14
CA GLU A 28 -4.18 -1.88 9.53
C GLU A 28 -3.03 -2.90 9.63
N ARG A 29 -3.04 -3.91 8.74
CA ARG A 29 -1.99 -4.93 8.66
C ARG A 29 -0.63 -4.33 8.31
N VAL A 30 -0.58 -3.37 7.39
CA VAL A 30 0.64 -2.63 7.02
C VAL A 30 1.14 -1.78 8.17
N CYS A 31 0.27 -0.99 8.81
CA CYS A 31 0.67 -0.16 9.94
C CYS A 31 1.22 -0.99 11.11
N ALA A 32 0.59 -2.13 11.41
CA ALA A 32 1.04 -3.06 12.45
C ALA A 32 2.37 -3.77 12.12
N ALA A 33 2.81 -3.77 10.86
CA ALA A 33 4.06 -4.40 10.46
C ALA A 33 5.30 -3.53 10.72
N PHE A 34 5.13 -2.22 10.89
CA PHE A 34 6.20 -1.30 11.28
C PHE A 34 6.45 -1.34 12.79
N ARG A 35 7.70 -1.11 13.17
CA ARG A 35 8.14 -1.01 14.56
C ARG A 35 8.40 0.44 14.96
N PRO A 36 8.37 0.77 16.26
CA PRO A 36 8.84 2.06 16.73
C PRO A 36 10.26 2.35 16.23
N GLY A 37 10.46 3.56 15.69
CA GLY A 37 11.74 3.99 15.12
C GLY A 37 11.93 3.66 13.64
N ASP A 38 11.02 2.91 13.01
CA ASP A 38 11.09 2.64 11.58
C ASP A 38 10.91 3.90 10.72
N VAL A 39 11.56 3.91 9.56
CA VAL A 39 11.35 4.87 8.48
C VAL A 39 11.24 4.13 7.15
N ALA A 40 10.17 4.39 6.41
CA ALA A 40 9.91 3.73 5.15
C ALA A 40 10.66 4.41 3.99
N ILE A 41 11.41 3.61 3.24
CA ILE A 41 12.04 3.96 1.98
C ILE A 41 11.20 3.32 0.87
N VAL A 42 10.36 4.13 0.23
CA VAL A 42 9.41 3.64 -0.78
C VAL A 42 10.11 3.58 -2.13
N VAL A 43 10.15 2.39 -2.71
CA VAL A 43 10.76 2.10 -4.02
C VAL A 43 9.68 1.70 -5.02
N GLY A 44 10.02 1.88 -6.30
CA GLY A 44 9.17 1.51 -7.43
C GLY A 44 7.95 2.41 -7.67
N GLN A 45 7.56 2.50 -8.94
CA GLN A 45 6.54 3.43 -9.43
C GLN A 45 5.19 3.32 -8.71
N ARG A 46 4.63 2.13 -8.59
CA ARG A 46 3.33 1.88 -7.95
C ARG A 46 3.43 2.04 -6.44
N GLY A 47 4.56 1.60 -5.86
CA GLY A 47 4.91 1.89 -4.48
C GLY A 47 4.81 3.39 -4.17
N TRP A 48 5.40 4.25 -5.02
CA TRP A 48 5.40 5.70 -4.84
C TRP A 48 4.02 6.35 -4.96
N GLN A 49 3.14 5.80 -5.79
CA GLN A 49 1.82 6.39 -6.06
C GLN A 49 0.82 6.08 -4.96
N GLU A 50 0.87 4.86 -4.41
CA GLU A 50 -0.19 4.35 -3.55
C GLU A 50 0.10 4.51 -2.05
N TRP A 51 1.35 4.32 -1.64
CA TRP A 51 1.67 4.08 -0.22
C TRP A 51 2.24 5.25 0.60
N PRO A 52 2.96 6.26 0.07
CA PRO A 52 3.62 7.25 0.92
C PRO A 52 2.67 8.04 1.82
N GLN A 53 1.44 8.29 1.36
CA GLN A 53 0.46 9.02 2.17
C GLN A 53 -0.20 8.13 3.23
N VAL A 54 -0.48 6.87 2.91
CA VAL A 54 -1.01 5.91 3.89
C VAL A 54 0.00 5.70 5.02
N ILE A 55 1.27 5.47 4.67
CA ILE A 55 2.33 5.23 5.67
C ILE A 55 2.52 6.45 6.59
N ARG A 56 2.57 7.67 6.04
CA ARG A 56 2.77 8.89 6.84
C ARG A 56 1.54 9.32 7.61
N GLY A 57 0.40 9.39 6.92
CA GLY A 57 -0.83 9.98 7.45
C GLY A 57 -1.65 9.03 8.31
N VAL A 58 -1.64 7.73 8.00
CA VAL A 58 -2.42 6.72 8.73
C VAL A 58 -1.55 5.96 9.73
N CYS A 59 -0.39 5.46 9.29
CA CYS A 59 0.47 4.68 10.19
C CYS A 59 1.37 5.53 11.10
N GLY A 60 1.52 6.84 10.82
CA GLY A 60 2.42 7.72 11.58
C GLY A 60 3.91 7.40 11.39
N VAL A 61 4.27 6.65 10.34
CA VAL A 61 5.65 6.25 10.04
C VAL A 61 6.26 7.25 9.07
N PRO A 62 7.44 7.84 9.36
CA PRO A 62 8.14 8.68 8.40
C PRO A 62 8.40 7.90 7.12
N ALA A 63 8.10 8.49 5.96
CA ALA A 63 8.30 7.83 4.67
C ALA A 63 8.90 8.78 3.64
N GLY A 64 9.82 8.27 2.83
CA GLY A 64 10.42 8.98 1.71
C GLY A 64 10.45 8.11 0.46
N VAL A 65 10.24 8.74 -0.69
CA VAL A 65 10.27 8.09 -2.01
C VAL A 65 11.68 8.18 -2.59
N VAL A 66 12.19 7.06 -3.12
CA VAL A 66 13.46 7.03 -3.83
C VAL A 66 13.21 6.94 -5.32
N LYS A 67 13.53 8.00 -6.08
CA LYS A 67 13.28 8.04 -7.53
C LYS A 67 14.16 7.08 -8.33
N GLN A 68 15.35 6.75 -7.83
CA GLN A 68 16.27 5.81 -8.46
C GLN A 68 16.31 4.53 -7.65
N ASN A 69 15.68 3.46 -8.13
CA ASN A 69 15.61 2.17 -7.44
C ASN A 69 16.94 1.38 -7.56
N THR A 70 18.07 2.03 -7.34
CA THR A 70 19.39 1.41 -7.39
C THR A 70 19.82 0.99 -5.98
N PRO A 71 20.61 -0.09 -5.84
CA PRO A 71 21.07 -0.53 -4.53
C PRO A 71 21.96 0.51 -3.85
N SER A 72 22.75 1.27 -4.62
CA SER A 72 23.61 2.34 -4.11
C SER A 72 22.80 3.49 -3.51
N GLU A 73 21.73 3.93 -4.17
CA GLU A 73 20.90 5.03 -3.70
C GLU A 73 20.10 4.63 -2.44
N VAL A 74 19.51 3.43 -2.44
CA VAL A 74 18.80 2.90 -1.28
C VAL A 74 19.74 2.75 -0.08
N ARG A 75 20.96 2.22 -0.27
CA ARG A 75 21.99 2.17 0.79
C ARG A 75 22.36 3.55 1.31
N ARG A 76 22.56 4.53 0.43
CA ARG A 76 22.91 5.91 0.80
C ARG A 76 21.84 6.55 1.69
N ILE A 77 20.56 6.39 1.35
CA ILE A 77 19.44 6.92 2.13
C ILE A 77 19.29 6.14 3.45
N ALA A 78 19.41 4.81 3.41
CA ALA A 78 19.38 3.97 4.60
C ALA A 78 20.48 4.35 5.61
N ALA A 79 21.70 4.62 5.13
CA ALA A 79 22.80 5.08 5.98
C ALA A 79 22.47 6.41 6.69
N LYS A 80 21.87 7.37 5.98
CA LYS A 80 21.42 8.64 6.58
C LYS A 80 20.33 8.45 7.63
N ALA A 81 19.36 7.58 7.36
CA ALA A 81 18.32 7.23 8.33
C ALA A 81 18.91 6.60 9.60
N ARG A 82 19.86 5.67 9.45
CA ARG A 82 20.56 5.04 10.58
C ARG A 82 21.37 6.06 11.38
N ALA A 83 22.09 6.96 10.72
CA ALA A 83 22.83 8.03 11.39
C ALA A 83 21.91 8.97 12.19
N ALA A 84 20.64 9.10 11.80
CA ALA A 84 19.60 9.81 12.55
C ALA A 84 18.88 8.94 13.61
N GLY A 85 19.40 7.75 13.93
CA GLY A 85 18.83 6.85 14.93
C GLY A 85 17.54 6.14 14.50
N ARG A 86 17.29 6.01 13.20
CA ARG A 86 16.09 5.35 12.64
C ARG A 86 16.41 3.96 12.08
N ASN A 87 15.37 3.14 11.97
CA ASN A 87 15.42 1.80 11.38
C ASN A 87 14.87 1.85 9.94
N PRO A 88 15.72 1.99 8.90
CA PRO A 88 15.22 2.06 7.53
C PRO A 88 14.65 0.71 7.07
N VAL A 89 13.44 0.77 6.51
CA VAL A 89 12.73 -0.35 5.92
C VAL A 89 12.40 0.00 4.48
N VAL A 90 12.76 -0.86 3.53
CA VAL A 90 12.41 -0.68 2.11
C VAL A 90 11.05 -1.31 1.86
N VAL A 91 10.18 -0.58 1.18
CA VAL A 91 8.80 -1.01 0.93
C VAL A 91 8.40 -0.76 -0.52
N THR A 92 7.49 -1.59 -1.04
CA THR A 92 6.78 -1.34 -2.29
C THR A 92 5.35 -1.88 -2.22
N GLY A 93 4.52 -1.46 -3.18
CA GLY A 93 3.16 -1.91 -3.38
C GLY A 93 3.04 -3.09 -4.34
N ASN A 94 2.04 -3.00 -5.21
CA ASN A 94 1.65 -3.97 -6.24
C ASN A 94 2.67 -4.34 -7.34
N GLU A 95 3.92 -3.97 -7.16
CA GLU A 95 5.00 -4.39 -8.04
C GLU A 95 5.42 -5.83 -7.77
N ASP A 96 6.15 -6.37 -8.74
CA ASP A 96 6.98 -7.55 -8.53
C ASP A 96 7.94 -7.28 -7.34
N PRO A 97 8.01 -8.16 -6.31
CA PRO A 97 8.99 -8.04 -5.24
C PRO A 97 10.45 -8.00 -5.72
N GLY A 98 10.71 -8.29 -7.01
CA GLY A 98 12.00 -8.14 -7.66
C GLY A 98 12.72 -6.83 -7.37
N VAL A 99 12.02 -5.70 -7.23
CA VAL A 99 12.66 -4.43 -6.84
C VAL A 99 13.23 -4.48 -5.42
N LEU A 100 12.54 -5.12 -4.46
CA LEU A 100 13.05 -5.34 -3.10
C LEU A 100 14.19 -6.37 -3.10
N LEU A 101 14.07 -7.46 -3.87
CA LEU A 101 15.14 -8.44 -4.01
C LEU A 101 16.41 -7.78 -4.57
N TRP A 102 16.26 -6.89 -5.54
CA TRP A 102 17.36 -6.15 -6.15
C TRP A 102 18.05 -5.19 -5.17
N VAL A 103 17.31 -4.40 -4.41
CA VAL A 103 17.89 -3.37 -3.55
C VAL A 103 18.20 -3.84 -2.12
N ALA A 104 17.46 -4.82 -1.61
CA ALA A 104 17.54 -5.31 -0.23
C ALA A 104 17.89 -6.79 -0.10
N GLY A 105 17.89 -7.57 -1.20
CA GLY A 105 18.22 -9.00 -1.18
C GLY A 105 17.13 -9.90 -0.58
N THR A 106 16.04 -9.34 -0.08
CA THR A 106 14.93 -10.07 0.52
C THR A 106 13.62 -9.30 0.30
N ALA A 107 12.49 -10.00 0.38
CA ALA A 107 11.17 -9.41 0.31
C ALA A 107 10.20 -10.22 1.15
N ARG A 108 9.48 -9.56 2.06
CA ARG A 108 8.42 -10.16 2.87
C ARG A 108 7.08 -9.54 2.49
N GLN A 109 6.13 -10.38 2.08
CA GLN A 109 4.76 -9.94 1.85
C GLN A 109 4.07 -9.66 3.19
N VAL A 110 3.46 -8.48 3.33
CA VAL A 110 2.66 -8.12 4.50
C VAL A 110 1.17 -8.31 4.19
N VAL A 111 0.79 -7.89 2.99
CA VAL A 111 -0.58 -7.94 2.49
C VAL A 111 -0.58 -8.46 1.06
N ARG A 112 -1.56 -9.31 0.78
CA ARG A 112 -2.09 -9.57 -0.55
C ARG A 112 -3.60 -9.68 -0.41
N LEU A 113 -4.30 -8.68 -0.91
CA LEU A 113 -5.75 -8.61 -0.94
C LEU A 113 -6.19 -8.64 -2.41
N GLU A 114 -7.17 -9.48 -2.72
CA GLU A 114 -7.88 -9.40 -3.99
C GLU A 114 -9.22 -8.73 -3.74
N THR A 115 -9.50 -7.66 -4.47
CA THR A 115 -10.75 -6.92 -4.34
C THR A 115 -11.23 -6.45 -5.71
N ARG A 116 -12.31 -5.69 -5.71
CA ARG A 116 -12.94 -5.17 -6.92
C ARG A 116 -13.08 -3.67 -6.81
N GLU A 117 -12.69 -2.96 -7.86
CA GLU A 117 -12.99 -1.54 -8.01
C GLU A 117 -13.99 -1.35 -9.14
N HIS A 118 -14.63 -0.18 -9.22
CA HIS A 118 -15.44 0.14 -10.39
C HIS A 118 -14.53 0.36 -11.60
N THR A 119 -14.91 -0.15 -12.77
CA THR A 119 -14.12 0.06 -13.99
C THR A 119 -13.94 1.57 -14.25
N HIS A 120 -12.69 2.02 -14.39
CA HIS A 120 -12.39 3.42 -14.65
C HIS A 120 -12.79 3.83 -16.08
N GLN A 121 -13.91 4.55 -16.20
CA GLN A 121 -14.41 5.08 -17.47
C GLN A 121 -14.46 6.62 -17.42
N LEU A 122 -13.91 7.28 -18.43
CA LEU A 122 -13.78 8.75 -18.44
C LEU A 122 -15.11 9.48 -18.69
N VAL A 123 -16.03 8.90 -19.45
CA VAL A 123 -17.22 9.60 -19.97
C VAL A 123 -18.53 8.91 -19.58
N ARG A 124 -18.51 7.60 -19.36
CA ARG A 124 -19.72 6.79 -19.12
C ARG A 124 -19.71 6.24 -17.71
N ARG A 125 -20.92 6.07 -17.15
CA ARG A 125 -21.08 5.39 -15.87
C ARG A 125 -20.57 3.93 -15.99
N PRO A 126 -19.73 3.46 -15.04
CA PRO A 126 -19.27 2.07 -15.02
C PRO A 126 -20.46 1.10 -14.93
N ARG A 127 -20.40 0.03 -15.72
CA ARG A 127 -21.40 -1.08 -15.69
C ARG A 127 -20.81 -2.40 -15.20
N SER A 128 -19.55 -2.37 -14.81
CA SER A 128 -18.75 -3.52 -14.38
C SER A 128 -17.77 -3.11 -13.30
N THR A 129 -17.17 -4.11 -12.67
CA THR A 129 -16.05 -3.95 -11.75
C THR A 129 -14.82 -4.62 -12.32
N ASP A 130 -13.65 -4.04 -12.08
CA ASP A 130 -12.37 -4.66 -12.40
C ASP A 130 -11.84 -5.38 -11.16
N ARG A 131 -11.13 -6.49 -11.36
CA ARG A 131 -10.41 -7.13 -10.26
C ARG A 131 -9.09 -6.41 -10.06
N ILE A 132 -8.84 -6.01 -8.83
CA ILE A 132 -7.55 -5.45 -8.44
C ILE A 132 -6.94 -6.26 -7.33
N GLN A 133 -5.63 -6.12 -7.21
CA GLN A 133 -4.90 -6.60 -6.06
C GLN A 133 -4.47 -5.38 -5.25
N VAL A 134 -4.35 -5.53 -3.93
CA VAL A 134 -3.67 -4.58 -3.06
C VAL A 134 -2.61 -5.38 -2.33
N VAL A 135 -1.35 -5.09 -2.62
CA VAL A 135 -0.19 -5.86 -2.20
C VAL A 135 0.80 -4.90 -1.57
N PHE A 136 1.41 -5.35 -0.49
CA PHE A 136 2.47 -4.61 0.18
C PHE A 136 3.60 -5.55 0.54
N TRP A 137 4.82 -5.15 0.16
CA TRP A 137 6.04 -5.85 0.47
C TRP A 137 6.96 -4.97 1.30
N MET A 138 7.73 -5.59 2.19
CA MET A 138 8.74 -4.90 2.97
C MET A 138 9.99 -5.75 3.19
N ALA A 139 11.11 -5.07 3.39
CA ALA A 139 12.39 -5.66 3.74
C ALA A 139 13.18 -4.70 4.64
N PRO A 140 14.01 -5.20 5.57
CA PRO A 140 15.03 -4.36 6.19
C PRO A 140 15.90 -3.72 5.10
N ALA A 141 16.23 -2.44 5.23
CA ALA A 141 17.10 -1.82 4.24
C ALA A 141 18.50 -2.45 4.27
N PRO A 142 19.19 -2.55 3.11
CA PRO A 142 20.57 -3.04 3.04
C PRO A 142 21.50 -2.19 3.91
N ARG A 143 22.56 -2.80 4.46
CA ARG A 143 23.58 -2.06 5.21
C ARG A 143 24.34 -1.10 4.30
#